data_AF-A0A7S3NPK6-F1
#
_entry.id   AF-A0A7S3NPK6-F1
#
_cell.length_a   1.000
_cell.length_b   1.000
_cell.length_c   1.000
_cell.angle_alpha   90.00
_cell.angle_beta   90.00
_cell.angle_gamma   90.00
#
_symmetry.space_group_name_H-M   'P 1'
#
loop_
_entity.id
_entity.type
_entity.pdbx_description
1 polymer ?
#
loop_
_entity_poly.entity_id
_entity_poly.type
_entity_poly.pdbx_seq_one_letter_code
_entity_poly.pdbx_strand_id
1 'polypeptide(L)'
;MALTTPQKNIPNSHQQEQNGVLPLSSPPHFTRTNSQMIERLEGMISQTSSLLFTLPSNERRYDWKTEKQNQTQLQHIWRPKNLRAKERREMVSACRALRMQIKKFEDEFLTSRGHAPRGAERAPLASTYRQYREWKRDIRDHAANHIQSLVRAKSAWRKKELLLREKENSTRSSEKRRPRSTLLPAVITATDIQSLSAEKRKLKQQLKQYDQRFFDLHGRMPNKIEKEPIRNLYEQYHDIKTRLIQAEALHKNAPSLLLHTRSLSSDGGLSPTSSTDHLNDPLLQRRS
;
A
#
# COMPACT_ATOMS: atom_id res chain seq x y z
N MET A 1 21.39 -32.34 -44.16
CA MET A 1 20.16 -31.54 -44.32
C MET A 1 20.48 -30.10 -43.94
N ALA A 2 20.77 -29.25 -44.94
CA ALA A 2 21.20 -27.87 -44.74
C ALA A 2 19.99 -26.94 -44.77
N LEU A 3 19.81 -26.13 -43.71
CA LEU A 3 18.73 -25.17 -43.57
C LEU A 3 19.23 -23.80 -44.04
N THR A 4 18.87 -23.43 -45.27
CA THR A 4 19.04 -22.08 -45.83
C THR A 4 17.82 -21.23 -45.50
N THR A 5 18.01 -20.16 -44.73
CA THR A 5 16.98 -19.14 -44.44
C THR A 5 16.97 -18.05 -45.51
N PRO A 6 15.79 -17.53 -45.93
CA PRO A 6 15.73 -16.52 -46.97
C PRO A 6 15.88 -15.10 -46.42
N GLN A 7 16.78 -14.35 -47.05
CA GLN A 7 17.11 -12.95 -46.81
C GLN A 7 16.00 -12.05 -47.37
N LYS A 8 15.24 -11.39 -46.49
CA LYS A 8 14.22 -10.39 -46.90
C LYS A 8 14.89 -9.04 -47.18
N ASN A 9 14.90 -8.69 -48.46
CA ASN A 9 15.35 -7.41 -49.00
C ASN A 9 14.23 -6.37 -48.80
N ILE A 10 14.50 -5.28 -48.10
CA ILE A 10 13.55 -4.17 -47.88
C ILE A 10 14.03 -2.99 -48.74
N PRO A 11 13.25 -2.51 -49.72
CA PRO A 11 13.62 -1.35 -50.51
C PRO A 11 13.55 -0.05 -49.69
N ASN A 12 14.63 0.72 -49.78
CA ASN A 12 14.82 2.02 -49.16
C ASN A 12 14.16 3.09 -50.04
N SER A 13 12.91 3.46 -49.74
CA SER A 13 12.21 4.58 -50.35
C SER A 13 12.53 5.88 -49.62
N HIS A 14 13.55 6.58 -50.13
CA HIS A 14 13.87 7.95 -49.79
C HIS A 14 12.82 8.89 -50.42
N GLN A 15 11.79 9.26 -49.65
CA GLN A 15 10.93 10.39 -49.99
C GLN A 15 11.44 11.64 -49.29
N GLN A 16 11.93 12.56 -50.13
CA GLN A 16 12.39 13.88 -49.77
C GLN A 16 11.17 14.79 -49.60
N GLU A 17 10.60 14.85 -48.39
CA GLU A 17 9.59 15.85 -48.03
C GLU A 17 10.28 17.20 -47.83
N GLN A 18 10.05 18.13 -48.77
CA GLN A 18 10.32 19.54 -48.59
C GLN A 18 9.27 20.12 -47.63
N ASN A 19 9.58 20.11 -46.34
CA ASN A 19 8.78 20.79 -45.33
C ASN A 19 9.07 22.30 -45.36
N GLY A 20 8.06 23.06 -45.75
CA GLY A 20 8.06 24.52 -45.72
C GLY A 20 8.33 25.05 -44.31
N VAL A 21 9.29 25.97 -44.23
CA VAL A 21 9.63 26.71 -43.01
C VAL A 21 8.48 27.66 -42.69
N LEU A 22 7.60 27.24 -41.77
CA LEU A 22 6.65 28.14 -41.13
C LEU A 22 7.43 29.05 -40.15
N PRO A 23 7.14 30.36 -40.13
CA PRO A 23 7.79 31.29 -39.21
C PRO A 23 7.50 30.90 -37.76
N LEU A 24 8.56 30.75 -36.97
CA LEU A 24 8.49 30.50 -35.53
C LEU A 24 7.61 31.56 -34.87
N SER A 25 6.40 31.15 -34.46
CA SER A 25 5.62 31.90 -33.48
C SER A 25 6.45 32.02 -32.19
N SER A 26 6.65 33.26 -31.75
CA SER A 26 7.39 33.61 -30.54
C SER A 26 7.02 32.71 -29.35
N PRO A 27 8.01 32.25 -28.56
CA PRO A 27 7.76 31.38 -27.41
C PRO A 27 6.85 32.08 -26.39
N PRO A 28 5.96 31.32 -25.72
CA PRO A 28 5.04 31.87 -24.74
C PRO A 28 5.84 32.58 -23.64
N HIS A 29 5.56 33.87 -23.46
CA HIS A 29 6.15 34.70 -22.41
C HIS A 29 6.02 33.99 -21.06
N PHE A 30 7.18 33.58 -20.54
CA PHE A 30 7.32 32.97 -19.23
C PHE A 30 6.79 33.95 -18.20
N THR A 31 5.73 33.60 -17.47
CA THR A 31 5.14 34.51 -16.49
C THR A 31 6.14 34.78 -15.37
N ARG A 32 6.35 36.07 -15.08
CA ARG A 32 7.24 36.66 -14.08
C ARG A 32 7.19 36.01 -12.67
N THR A 33 6.13 35.26 -12.37
CA THR A 33 5.91 34.58 -11.09
C THR A 33 6.80 33.35 -10.88
N ASN A 34 7.21 32.64 -11.94
CA ASN A 34 8.08 31.47 -11.79
C ASN A 34 9.54 31.88 -11.52
N SER A 35 9.99 33.00 -12.11
CA SER A 35 11.34 33.54 -11.88
C SER A 35 11.53 33.96 -10.42
N GLN A 36 10.53 34.63 -9.82
CA GLN A 36 10.60 35.06 -8.42
C GLN A 36 10.66 33.90 -7.42
N MET A 37 10.02 32.76 -7.73
CA MET A 37 10.08 31.59 -6.86
C MET A 37 11.43 30.87 -6.99
N ILE A 38 12.01 30.84 -8.20
CA ILE A 38 13.36 30.32 -8.45
C ILE A 38 14.41 31.22 -7.79
N GLU A 39 14.34 32.54 -7.96
CA GLU A 39 15.25 33.52 -7.33
C GLU A 39 15.18 33.47 -5.80
N ARG A 40 13.99 33.27 -5.21
CA ARG A 40 13.86 33.05 -3.75
C ARG A 40 14.53 31.76 -3.29
N LEU A 41 14.45 30.69 -4.08
CA LEU A 41 15.10 29.42 -3.77
C LEU A 41 16.61 29.50 -3.95
N GLU A 42 17.10 30.14 -5.02
CA GLU A 42 18.53 30.37 -5.26
C GLU A 42 19.15 31.30 -4.20
N GLY A 43 18.42 32.33 -3.75
CA GLY A 43 18.85 33.21 -2.66
C GLY A 43 19.04 32.48 -1.32
N MET A 44 18.17 31.51 -1.00
CA MET A 44 18.30 30.69 0.21
C MET A 44 19.42 29.64 0.12
N ILE A 45 19.66 29.09 -1.08
CA ILE A 45 20.75 28.13 -1.33
C ILE A 45 22.13 28.83 -1.26
N SER A 46 22.23 30.08 -1.73
CA SER A 46 23.46 30.88 -1.61
C SER A 46 23.80 31.24 -0.16
N GLN A 47 22.81 31.50 0.70
CA GLN A 47 23.05 31.79 2.12
C GLN A 47 23.58 30.57 2.90
N THR A 48 23.15 29.36 2.55
CA THR A 48 23.64 28.13 3.19
C THR A 48 25.02 27.70 2.68
N SER A 49 25.37 28.07 1.45
CA SER A 49 26.68 27.75 0.86
C SER A 49 27.83 28.60 1.42
N SER A 50 27.56 29.83 1.86
CA SER A 50 28.56 30.73 2.46
C SER A 50 29.08 30.23 3.82
N LEU A 51 28.26 29.53 4.60
CA LEU A 51 28.65 29.00 5.92
C LEU A 51 29.48 27.70 5.85
N LEU A 52 29.59 27.07 4.68
CA LEU A 52 30.31 25.80 4.49
C LEU A 52 31.73 25.96 3.95
N PHE A 53 32.17 27.18 3.61
CA PHE A 53 33.45 27.40 2.92
C PHE A 53 34.63 27.79 3.83
N THR A 54 34.42 27.89 5.16
CA THR A 54 35.47 28.24 6.13
C THR A 54 35.87 27.05 7.01
N LEU A 55 36.03 25.86 6.43
CA LEU A 55 36.51 24.68 7.17
C LEU A 55 37.92 24.28 6.71
N PRO A 56 38.87 24.08 7.64
CA PRO A 56 40.26 23.76 7.33
C PRO A 56 40.40 22.40 6.63
N SER A 57 41.35 22.34 5.67
CA SER A 57 41.46 21.27 4.66
C SER A 57 41.82 19.85 5.14
N ASN A 58 42.03 19.61 6.44
CA ASN A 58 42.65 18.36 6.91
C ASN A 58 41.69 17.30 7.48
N GLU A 59 40.37 17.50 7.43
CA GLU A 59 39.41 16.56 8.07
C GLU A 59 38.25 16.14 7.16
N ARG A 60 38.52 15.98 5.87
CA ARG A 60 37.53 15.43 4.91
C ARG A 60 37.47 13.91 4.92
N ARG A 61 37.20 13.31 6.09
CA ARG A 61 36.56 11.99 6.12
C ARG A 61 35.06 12.23 6.02
N TYR A 62 34.57 12.34 4.78
CA TYR A 62 33.17 12.58 4.46
C TYR A 62 32.29 11.49 5.10
N ASP A 63 31.62 11.80 6.22
CA ASP A 63 30.64 10.90 6.82
C ASP A 63 29.30 11.04 6.09
N TRP A 64 29.11 10.19 5.09
CA TRP A 64 27.89 10.11 4.29
C TRP A 64 26.63 9.81 5.12
N LYS A 65 26.76 9.32 6.35
CA LYS A 65 25.62 9.06 7.25
C LYS A 65 25.02 10.36 7.77
N THR A 66 25.85 11.33 8.12
CA THR A 66 25.42 12.63 8.67
C THR A 66 24.71 13.49 7.62
N GLU A 67 25.18 13.44 6.36
CA GLU A 67 24.51 14.06 5.20
C GLU A 67 23.12 13.47 4.97
N LYS A 68 22.99 12.13 4.97
CA LYS A 68 21.67 11.48 4.82
C LYS A 68 20.70 11.89 5.93
N GLN A 69 21.19 12.02 7.16
CA GLN A 69 20.36 12.36 8.32
C GLN A 69 19.86 13.81 8.27
N ASN A 70 20.74 14.77 7.93
CA ASN A 70 20.35 16.17 7.71
C ASN A 70 19.43 16.33 6.48
N GLN A 71 19.64 15.52 5.44
CA GLN A 71 18.81 15.50 4.24
C GLN A 71 17.39 14.99 4.53
N THR A 72 17.23 14.00 5.41
CA THR A 72 15.90 13.56 5.89
C THR A 72 15.19 14.62 6.74
N GLN A 73 15.90 15.38 7.57
CA GLN A 73 15.27 16.41 8.40
C GLN A 73 14.73 17.57 7.56
N LEU A 74 15.50 18.05 6.57
CA LEU A 74 15.03 19.13 5.68
C LEU A 74 13.91 18.68 4.72
N GLN A 75 13.90 17.41 4.28
CA GLN A 75 12.83 16.90 3.43
C GLN A 75 11.49 16.70 4.15
N HIS A 76 11.49 16.52 5.47
CA HIS A 76 10.24 16.34 6.22
C HIS A 76 9.50 17.67 6.47
N ILE A 77 10.22 18.79 6.47
CA ILE A 77 9.65 20.13 6.68
C ILE A 77 8.87 20.62 5.45
N TRP A 78 9.27 20.19 4.25
CA TRP A 78 8.69 20.66 2.99
C TRP A 78 7.77 19.64 2.30
N ARG A 79 7.21 18.66 3.03
CA ARG A 79 6.28 17.68 2.43
C ARG A 79 4.83 18.07 2.70
N PRO A 80 4.21 18.97 1.92
CA PRO A 80 2.80 19.31 2.07
C PRO A 80 1.96 18.06 1.80
N LYS A 81 1.37 17.52 2.87
CA LYS A 81 0.52 16.32 2.82
C LYS A 81 -0.74 16.52 1.98
N ASN A 82 -1.10 17.77 1.66
CA ASN A 82 -2.25 18.15 0.85
C ASN A 82 -1.89 19.26 -0.15
N LEU A 83 -1.13 18.93 -1.19
CA LEU A 83 -0.95 19.86 -2.32
C LEU A 83 -2.30 20.19 -2.93
N ARG A 84 -2.62 21.49 -3.00
CA ARG A 84 -3.78 22.00 -3.74
C ARG A 84 -3.61 21.70 -5.23
N ALA A 85 -4.72 21.61 -5.95
CA ALA A 85 -4.70 21.34 -7.40
C ALA A 85 -3.84 22.36 -8.17
N LYS A 86 -3.82 23.63 -7.72
CA LYS A 86 -2.96 24.68 -8.27
C LYS A 86 -1.47 24.37 -8.08
N GLU A 87 -1.06 24.08 -6.85
CA GLU A 87 0.34 23.76 -6.49
C GLU A 87 0.82 22.50 -7.22
N ARG A 88 -0.06 21.49 -7.41
CA ARG A 88 0.26 20.31 -8.24
C ARG A 88 0.53 20.69 -9.70
N ARG A 89 -0.28 21.57 -10.29
CA ARG A 89 -0.07 22.04 -11.68
C ARG A 89 1.24 22.79 -11.80
N GLU A 90 1.56 23.64 -10.84
CA GLU A 90 2.83 24.35 -10.75
C GLU A 90 4.02 23.38 -10.66
N MET A 91 3.95 22.38 -9.77
CA MET A 91 4.99 21.36 -9.63
C MET A 91 5.18 20.52 -10.91
N VAL A 92 4.09 20.16 -11.60
CA VAL A 92 4.16 19.46 -12.90
C VAL A 92 4.78 20.35 -13.97
N SER A 93 4.40 21.63 -14.01
CA SER A 93 4.97 22.62 -14.94
C SER A 93 6.47 22.77 -14.72
N ALA A 94 6.89 22.96 -13.47
CA ALA A 94 8.28 23.07 -13.10
C ALA A 94 9.06 21.77 -13.42
N CYS A 95 8.45 20.59 -13.21
CA CYS A 95 9.04 19.31 -13.59
C CYS A 95 9.27 19.18 -15.11
N ARG A 96 8.36 19.72 -15.94
CA ARG A 96 8.54 19.80 -17.40
C ARG A 96 9.68 20.75 -17.77
N ALA A 97 9.79 21.90 -17.10
CA ALA A 97 10.88 22.85 -17.31
C ALA A 97 12.25 22.22 -16.99
N LEU A 98 12.40 21.56 -15.84
CA LEU A 98 13.62 20.82 -15.49
C LEU A 98 13.96 19.74 -16.52
N ARG A 99 12.94 19.05 -17.05
CA ARG A 99 13.17 18.03 -18.09
C ARG A 99 13.70 18.63 -19.39
N MET A 100 13.22 19.81 -19.77
CA MET A 100 13.74 20.54 -20.92
C MET A 100 15.19 21.00 -20.69
N GLN A 101 15.53 21.48 -19.50
CA GLN A 101 16.91 21.85 -19.15
C GLN A 101 17.86 20.66 -19.22
N ILE A 102 17.46 19.51 -18.66
CA ILE A 102 18.23 18.26 -18.74
C ILE A 102 18.42 17.86 -20.20
N LYS A 103 17.34 17.89 -21.01
CA LYS A 103 17.41 17.52 -22.42
C LYS A 103 18.34 18.45 -23.22
N LYS A 104 18.23 19.77 -23.02
CA LYS A 104 19.08 20.76 -23.69
C LYS A 104 20.57 20.48 -23.43
N PHE A 105 20.94 20.23 -22.17
CA PHE A 105 22.31 19.85 -21.83
C PHE A 105 22.72 18.52 -22.48
N GLU A 106 21.86 17.50 -22.46
CA GLU A 106 22.13 16.21 -23.10
C GLU A 106 22.38 16.36 -24.61
N ASP A 107 21.60 17.20 -25.29
CA ASP A 107 21.71 17.48 -26.72
C ASP A 107 23.00 18.28 -27.05
N GLU A 108 23.33 19.31 -26.26
CA GLU A 108 24.58 20.09 -26.39
C GLU A 108 25.82 19.23 -26.13
N PHE A 109 25.75 18.37 -25.12
CA PHE A 109 26.82 17.43 -24.78
C PHE A 109 27.02 16.40 -25.90
N LEU A 110 25.93 15.83 -26.43
CA LEU A 110 25.96 14.89 -27.54
C LEU A 110 26.58 15.52 -28.79
N THR A 111 26.21 16.77 -29.11
CA THR A 111 26.76 17.53 -30.24
C THR A 111 28.27 17.76 -30.08
N SER A 112 28.73 18.04 -28.85
CA SER A 112 30.13 18.39 -28.59
C SER A 112 31.05 17.17 -28.42
N ARG A 113 30.54 16.07 -27.84
CA ARG A 113 31.33 14.89 -27.46
C ARG A 113 31.05 13.66 -28.33
N GLY A 114 30.00 13.68 -29.15
CA GLY A 114 29.60 12.56 -29.99
C GLY A 114 28.95 11.38 -29.23
N HIS A 115 28.72 11.50 -27.92
CA HIS A 115 28.02 10.51 -27.13
C HIS A 115 27.18 11.14 -26.00
N ALA A 116 26.22 10.40 -25.47
CA ALA A 116 25.38 10.85 -24.36
C ALA A 116 26.18 10.90 -23.03
N PRO A 117 25.85 11.85 -22.11
CA PRO A 117 26.58 12.00 -20.86
C PRO A 117 26.35 10.83 -19.89
N ARG A 118 27.44 10.28 -19.33
CA ARG A 118 27.45 9.14 -18.39
C ARG A 118 28.16 9.50 -17.08
N GLY A 119 27.68 8.92 -15.97
CA GLY A 119 28.35 9.00 -14.67
C GLY A 119 28.71 10.43 -14.25
N ALA A 120 30.01 10.69 -14.10
CA ALA A 120 30.58 11.96 -13.66
C ALA A 120 30.29 13.14 -14.62
N GLU A 121 30.04 12.87 -15.90
CA GLU A 121 29.72 13.91 -16.90
C GLU A 121 28.40 14.61 -16.60
N ARG A 122 27.55 14.00 -15.76
CA ARG A 122 26.30 14.60 -15.27
C ARG A 122 26.47 15.44 -14.02
N ALA A 123 27.69 15.56 -13.47
CA ALA A 123 27.96 16.35 -12.27
C ALA A 123 27.43 17.78 -12.36
N PRO A 124 27.52 18.50 -13.49
CA PRO A 124 26.95 19.85 -13.62
C PRO A 124 25.43 19.90 -13.42
N LEU A 125 24.72 18.81 -13.70
CA LEU A 125 23.26 18.68 -13.53
C LEU A 125 22.85 17.94 -12.26
N ALA A 126 23.78 17.63 -11.34
CA ALA A 126 23.49 16.78 -10.19
C ALA A 126 22.32 17.32 -9.34
N SER A 127 22.31 18.63 -9.09
CA SER A 127 21.23 19.31 -8.36
C SER A 127 19.89 19.28 -9.12
N THR A 128 19.89 19.60 -10.41
CA THR A 128 18.72 19.54 -11.31
C THR A 128 18.11 18.15 -11.35
N TYR A 129 18.93 17.10 -11.46
CA TYR A 129 18.50 15.70 -11.44
C TYR A 129 17.88 15.32 -10.11
N ARG A 130 18.48 15.77 -9.00
CA ARG A 130 17.95 15.53 -7.66
C ARG A 130 16.57 16.15 -7.50
N GLN A 131 16.43 17.44 -7.81
CA GLN A 131 15.15 18.15 -7.72
C GLN A 131 14.07 17.51 -8.62
N TYR A 132 14.43 17.14 -9.85
CA TYR A 132 13.54 16.43 -10.76
C TYR A 132 13.03 15.10 -10.19
N ARG A 133 13.90 14.32 -9.54
CA ARG A 133 13.54 13.03 -8.92
C ARG A 133 12.65 13.21 -7.69
N GLU A 134 12.93 14.22 -6.87
CA GLU A 134 12.13 14.59 -5.71
C GLU A 134 10.71 14.99 -6.15
N TRP A 135 10.57 15.92 -7.08
CA TRP A 135 9.25 16.31 -7.62
C TRP A 135 8.52 15.15 -8.27
N LYS A 136 9.20 14.28 -9.04
CA LYS A 136 8.57 13.06 -9.56
C LYS A 136 8.08 12.11 -8.47
N ARG A 137 8.79 12.02 -7.35
CA ARG A 137 8.36 11.21 -6.20
C ARG A 137 7.10 11.83 -5.60
N ASP A 138 7.10 13.12 -5.34
CA ASP A 138 5.97 13.79 -4.69
C ASP A 138 4.71 13.83 -5.57
N ILE A 139 4.85 14.01 -6.90
CA ILE A 139 3.73 13.89 -7.84
C ILE A 139 3.11 12.48 -7.78
N ARG A 140 3.93 11.43 -7.70
CA ARG A 140 3.44 10.04 -7.63
C ARG A 140 2.76 9.75 -6.29
N ASP A 141 3.38 10.16 -5.19
CA ASP A 141 2.82 9.95 -3.85
C ASP A 141 1.49 10.69 -3.68
N HIS A 142 1.39 11.92 -4.20
CA HIS A 142 0.13 12.68 -4.22
C HIS A 142 -0.95 11.96 -5.02
N ALA A 143 -0.63 11.49 -6.23
CA ALA A 143 -1.58 10.74 -7.06
C ALA A 143 -2.03 9.44 -6.39
N ALA A 144 -1.10 8.70 -5.77
CA ALA A 144 -1.41 7.48 -5.03
C ALA A 144 -2.36 7.77 -3.85
N ASN A 145 -2.07 8.80 -3.06
CA ASN A 145 -2.92 9.22 -1.94
C ASN A 145 -4.32 9.63 -2.41
N HIS A 146 -4.42 10.35 -3.54
CA HIS A 146 -5.70 10.74 -4.12
C HIS A 146 -6.52 9.52 -4.59
N ILE A 147 -5.90 8.56 -5.28
CA ILE A 147 -6.57 7.34 -5.72
C ILE A 147 -7.05 6.53 -4.50
N GLN A 148 -6.19 6.39 -3.47
CA GLN A 148 -6.55 5.68 -2.25
C GLN A 148 -7.71 6.35 -1.51
N SER A 149 -7.73 7.68 -1.43
CA SER A 149 -8.84 8.39 -0.78
C SER A 149 -10.16 8.19 -1.52
N LEU A 150 -10.15 8.21 -2.86
CA LEU A 150 -11.32 7.91 -3.68
C LEU A 150 -11.83 6.48 -3.48
N VAL A 151 -10.93 5.49 -3.43
CA VAL A 151 -11.30 4.09 -3.19
C VAL A 151 -11.89 3.90 -1.78
N ARG A 152 -11.30 4.52 -0.77
CA ARG A 152 -11.81 4.50 0.61
C ARG A 152 -13.18 5.17 0.70
N ALA A 153 -13.36 6.33 0.05
CA ALA A 153 -14.64 7.01 -0.01
C ALA A 153 -15.70 6.14 -0.69
N LYS A 154 -15.42 5.56 -1.86
CA LYS A 154 -16.36 4.66 -2.57
C LYS A 154 -16.74 3.43 -1.74
N SER A 155 -15.78 2.87 -1.02
CA SER A 155 -16.03 1.74 -0.11
C SER A 155 -16.92 2.14 1.06
N ALA A 156 -16.71 3.32 1.64
CA ALA A 156 -17.55 3.87 2.70
C ALA A 156 -18.98 4.16 2.20
N TRP A 157 -19.14 4.69 0.99
CA TRP A 157 -20.44 4.90 0.36
C TRP A 157 -21.19 3.58 0.14
N ARG A 158 -20.53 2.55 -0.41
CA ARG A 158 -21.14 1.21 -0.55
C ARG A 158 -21.58 0.63 0.79
N LYS A 159 -20.75 0.78 1.82
CA LYS A 159 -21.09 0.32 3.18
C LYS A 159 -22.31 1.08 3.73
N LYS A 160 -22.35 2.40 3.54
CA LYS A 160 -23.50 3.24 3.95
C LYS A 160 -24.78 2.86 3.20
N GLU A 161 -24.68 2.59 1.90
CA GLU A 161 -25.82 2.15 1.09
C GLU A 161 -26.39 0.81 1.58
N LEU A 162 -25.52 -0.16 1.88
CA LEU A 162 -25.94 -1.44 2.47
C LEU A 162 -26.68 -1.24 3.81
N LEU A 163 -26.14 -0.40 4.69
CA LEU A 163 -26.78 -0.08 5.97
C LEU A 163 -28.15 0.61 5.81
N LEU A 164 -28.29 1.49 4.82
CA LEU A 164 -29.58 2.12 4.51
C LEU A 164 -30.59 1.09 4.00
N ARG A 165 -30.19 0.18 3.11
CA ARG A 165 -31.04 -0.92 2.63
C ARG A 165 -31.46 -1.86 3.78
N GLU A 166 -30.56 -2.18 4.68
CA GLU A 166 -30.87 -2.98 5.88
C GLU A 166 -31.91 -2.27 6.77
N LYS A 167 -31.75 -0.95 6.96
CA LYS A 167 -32.71 -0.14 7.73
C LYS A 167 -34.09 -0.10 7.08
N GLU A 168 -34.18 0.06 5.76
CA GLU A 168 -35.45 0.03 5.01
C GLU A 168 -36.12 -1.34 5.05
N ASN A 169 -35.34 -2.42 4.99
CA ASN A 169 -35.88 -3.77 5.13
C ASN A 169 -36.40 -4.02 6.55
N SER A 170 -35.71 -3.48 7.58
CA SER A 170 -36.15 -3.57 8.97
C SER A 170 -37.48 -2.84 9.21
N THR A 171 -37.67 -1.64 8.65
CA THR A 171 -38.91 -0.87 8.83
C THR A 171 -40.09 -1.50 8.07
N ARG A 172 -39.86 -2.05 6.87
CA ARG A 172 -40.92 -2.79 6.15
C ARG A 172 -41.35 -4.06 6.88
N SER A 173 -40.44 -4.71 7.61
CA SER A 173 -40.78 -5.92 8.35
C SER A 173 -41.56 -5.66 9.65
N SER A 174 -41.51 -4.44 10.22
CA SER A 174 -42.29 -4.07 11.41
C SER A 174 -43.74 -3.69 11.10
N GLU A 175 -44.06 -3.19 9.90
CA GLU A 175 -45.39 -2.64 9.58
C GLU A 175 -46.47 -3.70 9.25
N LYS A 176 -46.10 -4.96 8.95
CA LYS A 176 -47.06 -5.95 8.40
C LYS A 176 -47.17 -7.28 9.14
N ARG A 177 -46.63 -7.37 10.35
CA ARG A 177 -46.80 -8.56 11.19
C ARG A 177 -47.79 -8.26 12.32
N ARG A 178 -49.01 -8.76 12.12
CA ARG A 178 -49.85 -9.26 13.23
C ARG A 178 -48.94 -10.01 14.23
N PRO A 179 -49.19 -9.96 15.55
CA PRO A 179 -48.38 -10.64 16.56
C PRO A 179 -48.41 -12.16 16.33
N ARG A 180 -47.56 -12.63 15.43
CA ARG A 180 -47.32 -14.04 15.14
C ARG A 180 -46.13 -14.40 16.00
N SER A 181 -46.44 -15.05 17.11
CA SER A 181 -45.57 -15.76 18.05
C SER A 181 -44.10 -15.72 17.64
N THR A 182 -43.38 -14.87 18.37
CA THR A 182 -41.96 -14.59 18.27
C THR A 182 -41.17 -15.88 18.46
N LEU A 183 -40.83 -16.55 17.36
CA LEU A 183 -39.71 -17.49 17.36
C LEU A 183 -38.45 -16.64 17.58
N LEU A 184 -38.01 -16.62 18.84
CA LEU A 184 -36.80 -15.94 19.28
C LEU A 184 -35.65 -16.33 18.33
N PRO A 185 -34.83 -15.35 17.88
CA PRO A 185 -33.61 -15.67 17.14
C PRO A 185 -32.85 -16.68 17.99
N ALA A 186 -32.66 -17.89 17.44
CA ALA A 186 -32.08 -19.01 18.15
C ALA A 186 -30.85 -18.51 18.91
N VAL A 187 -30.95 -18.50 20.24
CA VAL A 187 -29.90 -18.01 21.12
C VAL A 187 -28.66 -18.82 20.77
N ILE A 188 -27.67 -18.17 20.19
CA ILE A 188 -26.38 -18.80 19.88
C ILE A 188 -25.79 -19.17 21.24
N THR A 189 -25.83 -20.46 21.54
CA THR A 189 -25.38 -21.01 22.82
C THR A 189 -23.85 -21.11 22.83
N ALA A 190 -23.24 -21.11 24.01
CA ALA A 190 -21.79 -21.26 24.14
C ALA A 190 -21.26 -22.55 23.49
N THR A 191 -22.10 -23.60 23.42
CA THR A 191 -21.81 -24.86 22.72
C THR A 191 -21.62 -24.65 21.21
N ASP A 192 -22.31 -23.69 20.60
CA ASP A 192 -22.19 -23.36 19.17
C ASP A 192 -20.85 -22.67 18.86
N ILE A 193 -20.33 -21.87 19.78
CA ILE A 193 -18.99 -21.27 19.62
C ILE A 193 -17.91 -22.37 19.65
N GLN A 194 -18.06 -23.36 20.53
CA GLN A 194 -17.13 -24.48 20.63
C GLN A 194 -17.17 -25.36 19.37
N SER A 195 -18.36 -25.68 18.85
CA SER A 195 -18.54 -26.47 17.63
C SER A 195 -17.92 -25.77 16.41
N LEU A 196 -18.19 -24.48 16.21
CA LEU A 196 -17.60 -23.66 15.14
C LEU A 196 -16.07 -23.60 15.25
N SER A 197 -15.52 -23.54 16.47
CA SER A 197 -14.07 -23.55 16.68
C SER A 197 -13.41 -24.88 16.31
N ALA A 198 -14.10 -26.00 16.55
CA ALA A 198 -13.62 -27.34 16.24
C ALA A 198 -13.65 -27.57 14.72
N GLU A 199 -14.74 -27.16 14.06
CA GLU A 199 -14.88 -27.24 12.61
C GLU A 199 -13.84 -26.38 11.88
N LYS A 200 -13.60 -25.16 12.37
CA LYS A 200 -12.52 -24.28 11.89
C LYS A 200 -11.14 -24.95 11.96
N ARG A 201 -10.85 -25.65 13.06
CA ARG A 201 -9.59 -26.39 13.24
C ARG A 201 -9.48 -27.54 12.23
N LYS A 202 -10.56 -28.30 12.04
CA LYS A 202 -10.64 -29.40 11.07
C LYS A 202 -10.38 -28.91 9.63
N LEU A 203 -11.06 -27.86 9.19
CA LEU A 203 -10.86 -27.27 7.86
C LEU A 203 -9.43 -26.76 7.66
N LYS A 204 -8.86 -26.10 8.68
CA LYS A 204 -7.47 -25.62 8.62
C LYS A 204 -6.48 -26.79 8.47
N GLN A 205 -6.74 -27.91 9.14
CA GLN A 205 -5.92 -29.12 9.01
C GLN A 205 -6.04 -29.73 7.60
N GLN A 206 -7.24 -29.81 7.03
CA GLN A 206 -7.46 -30.29 5.67
C GLN A 206 -6.73 -29.43 4.63
N LEU A 207 -6.84 -28.11 4.74
CA LEU A 207 -6.12 -27.17 3.86
C LEU A 207 -4.60 -27.36 3.96
N LYS A 208 -4.07 -27.53 5.19
CA LYS A 208 -2.64 -27.80 5.41
C LYS A 208 -2.21 -29.15 4.82
N GLN A 209 -3.02 -30.19 4.97
CA GLN A 209 -2.75 -31.50 4.39
C GLN A 209 -2.69 -31.44 2.86
N TYR A 210 -3.54 -30.65 2.23
CA TYR A 210 -3.47 -30.41 0.79
C TYR A 210 -2.17 -29.72 0.39
N ASP A 211 -1.82 -28.61 1.04
CA ASP A 211 -0.58 -27.87 0.75
C ASP A 211 0.66 -28.76 0.94
N GLN A 212 0.67 -29.62 1.97
CA GLN A 212 1.76 -30.57 2.22
C GLN A 212 1.85 -31.65 1.13
N ARG A 213 0.73 -32.33 0.81
CA ARG A 213 0.70 -33.35 -0.24
C ARG A 213 1.13 -32.78 -1.60
N PHE A 214 0.67 -31.57 -1.90
CA PHE A 214 1.07 -30.89 -3.13
C PHE A 214 2.58 -30.60 -3.16
N PHE A 215 3.15 -30.17 -2.03
CA PHE A 215 4.58 -29.96 -1.89
C PHE A 215 5.38 -31.26 -2.07
N ASP A 216 4.94 -32.34 -1.43
CA ASP A 216 5.62 -33.64 -1.49
C ASP A 216 5.65 -34.19 -2.93
N LEU A 217 4.59 -33.94 -3.72
CA LEU A 217 4.48 -34.38 -5.11
C LEU A 217 5.20 -33.47 -6.11
N HIS A 218 5.19 -32.16 -5.89
CA HIS A 218 5.65 -31.17 -6.89
C HIS A 218 6.90 -30.38 -6.49
N GLY A 219 7.38 -30.51 -5.25
CA GLY A 219 8.52 -29.75 -4.72
C GLY A 219 8.27 -28.23 -4.60
N ARG A 220 7.02 -27.77 -4.69
CA ARG A 220 6.62 -26.36 -4.60
C ARG A 220 5.23 -26.20 -4.01
N MET A 221 4.89 -24.97 -3.60
CA MET A 221 3.54 -24.64 -3.11
C MET A 221 2.50 -24.56 -4.25
N PRO A 222 1.22 -24.88 -3.99
CA PRO A 222 0.15 -24.74 -4.98
C PRO A 222 -0.08 -23.27 -5.37
N ASN A 223 -0.20 -23.01 -6.67
CA ASN A 223 -0.57 -21.72 -7.23
C ASN A 223 -2.11 -21.52 -7.24
N LYS A 224 -2.60 -20.38 -7.76
CA LYS A 224 -4.04 -20.04 -7.68
C LYS A 224 -4.94 -21.03 -8.43
N ILE A 225 -4.49 -21.54 -9.57
CA ILE A 225 -5.27 -22.47 -10.42
C ILE A 225 -5.33 -23.84 -9.74
N GLU A 226 -4.22 -24.28 -9.15
CA GLU A 226 -4.12 -25.56 -8.43
C GLU A 226 -4.91 -25.59 -7.11
N LYS A 227 -5.33 -24.43 -6.59
CA LYS A 227 -6.22 -24.35 -5.41
C LYS A 227 -7.70 -24.41 -5.76
N GLU A 228 -8.05 -24.35 -7.04
CA GLU A 228 -9.44 -24.35 -7.50
C GLU A 228 -10.23 -25.60 -7.06
N PRO A 229 -9.65 -26.83 -7.08
CA PRO A 229 -10.35 -28.03 -6.61
C PRO A 229 -10.71 -28.03 -5.13
N ILE A 230 -9.99 -27.26 -4.29
CA ILE A 230 -10.23 -27.15 -2.84
C ILE A 230 -10.85 -25.81 -2.43
N ARG A 231 -11.39 -25.04 -3.40
CA ARG A 231 -11.94 -23.71 -3.17
C ARG A 231 -13.11 -23.71 -2.18
N ASN A 232 -13.97 -24.72 -2.24
CA ASN A 232 -15.09 -24.92 -1.32
C ASN A 232 -14.64 -24.98 0.15
N LEU A 233 -13.48 -25.59 0.46
CA LEU A 233 -12.94 -25.64 1.81
C LEU A 233 -12.52 -24.26 2.33
N TYR A 234 -11.97 -23.41 1.45
CA TYR A 234 -11.64 -22.03 1.79
C TYR A 234 -12.90 -21.18 2.06
N GLU A 235 -13.95 -21.37 1.27
CA GLU A 235 -15.24 -20.68 1.45
C GLU A 235 -15.87 -21.06 2.79
N GLN A 236 -15.98 -22.36 3.11
CA GLN A 236 -16.47 -22.84 4.39
C GLN A 236 -15.65 -22.32 5.58
N TYR A 237 -14.31 -22.31 5.45
CA TYR A 237 -13.44 -21.77 6.50
C TYR A 237 -13.67 -20.27 6.72
N HIS A 238 -13.89 -19.51 5.64
CA HIS A 238 -14.14 -18.08 5.72
C HIS A 238 -15.51 -17.78 6.37
N ASP A 239 -16.53 -18.54 6.00
CA ASP A 239 -17.87 -18.42 6.57
C ASP A 239 -17.87 -18.71 8.07
N ILE A 240 -17.25 -19.83 8.49
CA ILE A 240 -17.11 -20.19 9.91
C ILE A 240 -16.32 -19.14 10.66
N LYS A 241 -15.21 -18.63 10.09
CA LYS A 241 -14.43 -17.56 10.72
C LYS A 241 -15.29 -16.31 10.94
N THR A 242 -16.14 -15.96 9.98
CA THR A 242 -17.03 -14.80 10.05
C THR A 242 -18.11 -15.01 11.12
N ARG A 243 -18.76 -16.18 11.15
CA ARG A 243 -19.75 -16.55 12.18
C ARG A 243 -19.14 -16.52 13.58
N LEU A 244 -17.93 -17.02 13.74
CA LEU A 244 -17.22 -17.04 15.03
C LEU A 244 -16.94 -15.61 15.53
N ILE A 245 -16.50 -14.69 14.64
CA ILE A 245 -16.32 -13.27 14.98
C ILE A 245 -17.64 -12.63 15.42
N GLN A 246 -18.75 -12.93 14.73
CA GLN A 246 -20.07 -12.41 15.07
C GLN A 246 -20.55 -12.95 16.43
N ALA A 247 -20.41 -14.25 16.67
CA ALA A 247 -20.79 -14.89 17.93
C ALA A 247 -19.96 -14.35 19.11
N GLU A 248 -18.66 -14.15 18.94
CA GLU A 248 -17.80 -13.53 19.95
C GLU A 248 -18.18 -12.08 20.24
N ALA A 249 -18.52 -11.30 19.21
CA ALA A 249 -18.96 -9.91 19.37
C ALA A 249 -20.29 -9.83 20.15
N LEU A 250 -21.23 -10.73 19.85
CA LEU A 250 -22.49 -10.83 20.58
C LEU A 250 -22.26 -11.25 22.04
N HIS A 251 -21.37 -12.22 22.29
CA HIS A 251 -21.04 -12.66 23.64
C HIS A 251 -20.33 -11.58 24.47
N LYS A 252 -19.50 -10.73 23.85
CA LYS A 252 -18.85 -9.59 24.52
C LYS A 252 -19.84 -8.45 24.82
N ASN A 253 -20.83 -8.26 23.96
CA ASN A 253 -21.81 -7.19 24.10
C ASN A 253 -23.04 -7.59 24.92
N ALA A 254 -23.31 -8.89 25.10
CA ALA A 254 -24.31 -9.38 26.04
C ALA A 254 -23.85 -9.02 27.45
N PRO A 255 -24.43 -7.98 28.08
CA PRO A 255 -24.04 -7.61 29.42
C PRO A 255 -24.40 -8.76 30.34
N SER A 256 -23.62 -8.92 31.41
CA SER A 256 -23.73 -9.94 32.47
C SER A 256 -25.05 -9.93 33.27
N LEU A 257 -26.19 -9.70 32.60
CA LEU A 257 -27.53 -9.58 33.18
C LEU A 257 -28.15 -10.94 33.57
N LEU A 258 -27.49 -12.06 33.28
CA LEU A 258 -27.96 -13.40 33.66
C LEU A 258 -27.22 -14.03 34.86
N LEU A 259 -26.44 -13.25 35.62
CA LEU A 259 -25.83 -13.70 36.87
C LEU A 259 -26.54 -13.23 38.15
N HIS A 260 -27.81 -12.78 38.06
CA HIS A 260 -28.61 -12.40 39.25
C HIS A 260 -29.72 -13.38 39.66
N THR A 261 -29.80 -14.57 39.05
CA THR A 261 -30.77 -15.61 39.46
C THR A 261 -30.08 -16.80 40.13
N ARG A 262 -29.30 -16.56 41.19
CA ARG A 262 -28.89 -17.62 42.15
C ARG A 262 -28.25 -17.01 43.39
N SER A 263 -29.07 -16.53 44.31
CA SER A 263 -28.73 -16.50 45.73
C SER A 263 -30.00 -16.40 46.56
N LEU A 264 -30.73 -17.52 46.67
CA LEU A 264 -31.77 -17.77 47.69
C LEU A 264 -32.04 -19.29 47.72
N SER A 265 -31.09 -20.04 48.25
CA SER A 265 -31.23 -21.38 48.85
C SER A 265 -29.85 -21.72 49.40
N SER A 266 -29.61 -21.41 50.67
CA SER A 266 -29.86 -22.32 51.79
C SER A 266 -28.81 -23.43 51.83
N ASP A 267 -27.78 -23.16 52.65
CA ASP A 267 -27.33 -24.01 53.76
C ASP A 267 -26.94 -25.47 53.47
N GLY A 268 -25.74 -25.86 53.92
CA GLY A 268 -25.32 -27.26 54.00
C GLY A 268 -23.93 -27.60 53.48
N GLY A 269 -22.90 -27.18 54.22
CA GLY A 269 -21.94 -28.12 54.80
C GLY A 269 -20.88 -28.85 53.94
N LEU A 270 -19.63 -28.71 54.42
CA LEU A 270 -18.57 -29.74 54.47
C LEU A 270 -17.60 -29.87 53.27
N SER A 271 -16.55 -29.04 53.35
CA SER A 271 -15.14 -29.43 53.61
C SER A 271 -14.29 -30.25 52.61
N PRO A 272 -12.95 -30.08 52.67
CA PRO A 272 -12.00 -30.26 51.56
C PRO A 272 -11.07 -31.48 51.73
N THR A 273 -10.36 -31.88 50.66
CA THR A 273 -9.03 -32.56 50.63
C THR A 273 -8.70 -32.89 49.16
N SER A 274 -7.69 -32.26 48.56
CA SER A 274 -6.26 -32.67 48.45
C SER A 274 -5.93 -33.51 47.21
N SER A 275 -4.69 -33.40 46.73
CA SER A 275 -4.04 -34.11 45.61
C SER A 275 -4.15 -33.36 44.28
N THR A 276 -3.22 -32.45 43.94
CA THR A 276 -1.78 -32.70 43.63
C THR A 276 -1.65 -33.75 42.55
N ASP A 277 -1.41 -33.34 41.30
CA ASP A 277 -0.38 -33.98 40.49
C ASP A 277 0.07 -33.07 39.34
N HIS A 278 1.38 -32.82 39.38
CA HIS A 278 2.14 -31.89 38.58
C HIS A 278 2.93 -32.76 37.60
N LEU A 279 2.44 -32.92 36.36
CA LEU A 279 3.18 -33.64 35.32
C LEU A 279 3.92 -32.66 34.41
N ASN A 280 5.24 -32.73 34.53
CA ASN A 280 6.27 -32.25 33.61
C ASN A 280 5.99 -32.64 32.16
N ASP A 281 6.18 -31.73 31.23
CA ASP A 281 6.30 -32.04 29.79
C ASP A 281 7.64 -31.46 29.26
N PRO A 282 8.70 -32.26 29.11
CA PRO A 282 9.99 -31.83 28.58
C PRO A 282 10.22 -32.42 27.19
N LEU A 283 9.61 -31.85 26.15
CA LEU A 283 9.97 -32.18 24.77
C LEU A 283 9.96 -30.92 23.91
N LEU A 284 11.13 -30.28 23.78
CA LEU A 284 11.59 -29.64 22.53
C LEU A 284 13.09 -29.31 22.65
N GLN A 285 13.91 -30.32 22.41
CA GLN A 285 15.30 -30.18 21.98
C GLN A 285 15.45 -30.79 20.59
N ARG A 286 16.37 -30.22 19.80
CA ARG A 286 16.82 -30.57 18.44
C ARG A 286 16.02 -29.97 17.28
N ARG A 287 16.63 -28.95 16.67
CA ARG A 287 17.21 -29.10 15.32
C ARG A 287 18.28 -28.03 15.10
N SER A 288 19.51 -28.52 14.98
CA SER A 288 20.63 -27.89 14.26
C SER A 288 20.41 -28.03 12.77
#